data_AF-A0A367IMW4-F1
#
_entry.id   AF-A0A367IMW4-F1
#
_cell.length_a   1.000
_cell.length_b   1.000
_cell.length_c   1.000
_cell.angle_alpha   90.00
_cell.angle_beta   90.00
_cell.angle_gamma   90.00
#
_symmetry.space_group_name_H-M   'P 1'
#
loop_
_entity.id
_entity.type
_entity.pdbx_description
1 polymer ?
#
loop_
_entity_poly.entity_id
_entity_poly.type
_entity_poly.pdbx_seq_one_letter_code
_entity_poly.pdbx_strand_id
1 'polypeptide(L)'
;FPDVVIEHLAYNLDPKDIDQLSYTSKTLYKIFHNNNLWKSKAVHDFGDLFEIYTIFSTAATGLSLDPALTKKFQHEPSDWRSYYLEKNQQSEQDDSALIDQADQEYASAQAHLKSFQENGDMSILALVASKMMWILDVFPAHGGCYYILGFILFVLNKLEEAMILLQMGRAVDPTFEPFDELEEEIERIVNGYKGEEELLTEDNQLSEALKQALLEIFNKFDKDQDGALNSKELDQFIFTTNGTHPPPAFLRQIGLRFGANAKGWLTREGFLAFYLEQTLDDPSETRNDLGVHGYDPQSLRQKMEE
;
A
#
# COMPACT_ATOMS: atom_id res chain seq x y z
N PHE A 1 -14.46 -27.07 19.73
CA PHE A 1 -15.91 -27.19 19.50
C PHE A 1 -16.75 -26.26 20.38
N PRO A 2 -16.57 -26.19 21.71
CA PRO A 2 -17.32 -25.24 22.54
C PRO A 2 -17.04 -23.78 22.15
N ASP A 3 -15.77 -23.45 21.89
CA ASP A 3 -15.33 -22.07 21.66
C ASP A 3 -15.90 -21.47 20.37
N VAL A 4 -15.93 -22.24 19.27
CA VAL A 4 -16.54 -21.83 18.00
C VAL A 4 -18.03 -21.52 18.17
N VAL A 5 -18.76 -22.34 18.93
CA VAL A 5 -20.19 -22.11 19.18
C VAL A 5 -20.40 -20.85 20.01
N ILE A 6 -19.58 -20.63 21.05
CA ILE A 6 -19.64 -19.43 21.87
C ILE A 6 -19.35 -18.18 21.05
N GLU A 7 -18.35 -18.23 20.18
CA GLU A 7 -17.99 -17.12 19.30
C GLU A 7 -19.14 -16.78 18.33
N HIS A 8 -19.71 -17.79 17.66
CA HIS A 8 -20.86 -17.57 16.78
C HIS A 8 -22.05 -16.98 17.54
N LEU A 9 -22.31 -17.46 18.75
CA LEU A 9 -23.36 -16.89 19.60
C LEU A 9 -23.05 -15.43 19.97
N ALA A 10 -21.81 -15.11 20.31
CA ALA A 10 -21.42 -13.74 20.65
C ALA A 10 -21.57 -12.79 19.45
N TYR A 11 -21.19 -13.20 18.25
CA TYR A 11 -21.26 -12.33 17.07
C TYR A 11 -22.67 -12.16 16.51
N ASN A 12 -23.53 -13.17 16.63
CA ASN A 12 -24.87 -13.14 16.02
C ASN A 12 -26.00 -12.72 16.96
N LEU A 13 -25.78 -12.72 18.28
CA LEU A 13 -26.82 -12.34 19.24
C LEU A 13 -26.72 -10.86 19.62
N ASP A 14 -27.90 -10.23 19.75
CA ASP A 14 -28.03 -8.91 20.34
C ASP A 14 -27.63 -8.94 21.83
N PRO A 15 -27.20 -7.81 22.40
CA PRO A 15 -26.75 -7.77 23.80
C PRO A 15 -27.78 -8.31 24.80
N LYS A 16 -29.07 -8.08 24.55
CA LYS A 16 -30.16 -8.57 25.38
C LYS A 16 -30.27 -10.10 25.37
N ASP A 17 -30.04 -10.72 24.22
CA ASP A 17 -30.09 -12.18 24.05
C ASP A 17 -28.87 -12.84 24.66
N ILE A 18 -27.68 -12.23 24.50
CA ILE A 18 -26.46 -12.63 25.21
C ILE A 18 -26.69 -12.62 26.71
N ASP A 19 -27.31 -11.56 27.24
CA ASP A 19 -27.60 -11.45 28.68
C ASP A 19 -28.54 -12.57 29.16
N GLN A 20 -29.67 -12.78 28.47
CA GLN A 20 -30.61 -13.84 28.80
C GLN A 20 -29.97 -15.23 28.75
N LEU A 21 -29.19 -15.51 27.70
CA LEU A 21 -28.48 -16.76 27.53
C LEU A 21 -27.44 -16.96 28.65
N SER A 22 -26.76 -15.90 29.08
CA SER A 22 -25.77 -15.96 30.15
C SER A 22 -26.36 -16.46 31.47
N TYR A 23 -27.64 -16.17 31.75
CA TYR A 23 -28.32 -16.60 32.98
C TYR A 23 -28.73 -18.07 33.00
N THR A 24 -28.65 -18.76 31.86
CA THR A 24 -29.04 -20.18 31.77
C THR A 24 -28.01 -21.14 32.39
N SER A 25 -26.78 -20.68 32.63
CA SER A 25 -25.70 -21.49 33.22
C SER A 25 -24.60 -20.62 33.82
N LYS A 26 -24.04 -21.05 34.97
CA LYS A 26 -22.87 -20.39 35.59
C LYS A 26 -21.65 -20.31 34.67
N THR A 27 -21.49 -21.28 33.77
CA THR A 27 -20.39 -21.29 32.80
C THR A 27 -20.60 -20.22 31.73
N LEU A 28 -21.80 -20.14 31.16
CA LEU A 28 -22.16 -19.13 30.16
C LEU A 28 -22.12 -17.72 30.76
N TYR A 29 -22.55 -17.56 32.01
CA TYR A 29 -22.40 -16.31 32.74
C TYR A 29 -20.96 -15.81 32.74
N LYS A 30 -20.00 -16.66 33.14
CA LYS A 30 -18.57 -16.29 33.15
C LYS A 30 -18.01 -15.97 31.77
N ILE A 31 -18.44 -16.71 30.75
CA ILE A 31 -17.99 -16.52 29.37
C ILE A 31 -18.52 -15.19 28.81
N PHE A 32 -19.83 -14.95 28.89
CA PHE A 32 -20.44 -13.73 28.34
C PHE A 32 -20.21 -12.48 29.19
N HIS A 33 -19.66 -12.60 30.40
CA HIS A 33 -19.18 -11.47 31.20
C HIS A 33 -17.66 -11.28 31.09
N ASN A 34 -16.98 -12.01 30.19
CA ASN A 34 -15.57 -11.80 29.91
C ASN A 34 -15.38 -10.55 29.04
N ASN A 35 -14.55 -9.62 29.51
CA ASN A 35 -14.26 -8.37 28.82
C ASN A 35 -13.68 -8.58 27.40
N ASN A 36 -12.83 -9.60 27.23
CA ASN A 36 -12.20 -9.90 25.94
C ASN A 36 -13.22 -10.36 24.90
N LEU A 37 -14.31 -11.02 25.31
CA LEU A 37 -15.37 -11.41 24.40
C LEU A 37 -16.11 -10.18 23.86
N TRP A 38 -16.36 -9.19 24.73
CA TRP A 38 -16.98 -7.92 24.32
C TRP A 38 -16.05 -7.07 23.46
N LYS A 39 -14.73 -7.10 23.71
CA LYS A 39 -13.74 -6.53 22.77
C LYS A 39 -13.86 -7.17 21.40
N SER A 40 -13.83 -8.50 21.33
CA SER A 40 -13.94 -9.25 20.08
C SER A 40 -15.24 -8.93 19.34
N LYS A 41 -16.37 -8.89 20.06
CA LYS A 41 -17.67 -8.51 19.49
C LYS A 41 -17.70 -7.06 19.00
N ALA A 42 -17.12 -6.12 19.77
CA ALA A 42 -17.05 -4.72 19.37
C ALA A 42 -16.20 -4.54 18.10
N VAL A 43 -15.06 -5.21 17.99
CA VAL A 43 -14.22 -5.19 16.79
C VAL A 43 -14.96 -5.82 15.60
N HIS A 44 -15.65 -6.94 15.81
CA HIS A 44 -16.44 -7.59 14.77
C HIS A 44 -17.57 -6.69 14.24
N ASP A 45 -18.34 -6.05 15.14
CA ASP A 45 -19.54 -5.30 14.75
C ASP A 45 -19.24 -3.84 14.35
N PHE A 46 -18.19 -3.24 14.93
CA PHE A 46 -17.89 -1.81 14.78
C PHE A 46 -16.52 -1.49 14.17
N GLY A 47 -15.74 -2.50 13.78
CA GLY A 47 -14.38 -2.34 13.29
C GLY A 47 -13.37 -1.97 14.40
N ASP A 48 -12.07 -2.21 14.15
CA ASP A 48 -11.00 -1.89 15.11
C ASP A 48 -10.44 -0.47 14.89
N LEU A 49 -11.23 0.55 15.25
CA LEU A 49 -10.80 1.95 15.14
C LEU A 49 -9.65 2.32 16.09
N PHE A 50 -9.45 1.55 17.16
CA PHE A 50 -8.33 1.76 18.08
C PHE A 50 -7.01 1.35 17.41
N GLU A 51 -7.01 0.20 16.72
CA GLU A 51 -5.86 -0.23 15.93
C GLU A 51 -5.59 0.71 14.76
N ILE A 52 -6.63 1.09 14.01
CA ILE A 52 -6.49 2.05 12.89
C ILE A 52 -5.92 3.38 13.38
N TYR A 53 -6.42 3.93 14.49
CA TYR A 53 -5.87 5.14 15.08
C TYR A 53 -4.42 4.96 15.50
N THR A 54 -4.05 3.82 16.09
CA THR A 54 -2.68 3.51 16.51
C THR A 54 -1.72 3.50 15.32
N ILE A 55 -2.10 2.83 14.22
CA ILE A 55 -1.32 2.79 12.97
C ILE A 55 -1.04 4.23 12.47
N PHE A 56 -2.06 5.07 12.42
CA PHE A 56 -1.91 6.43 11.86
C PHE A 56 -1.30 7.46 12.81
N SER A 57 -1.40 7.26 14.12
CA SER A 57 -0.80 8.14 15.14
C SER A 57 0.64 7.79 15.47
N THR A 58 1.15 6.67 14.94
CA THR A 58 2.55 6.28 15.12
C THR A 58 3.47 7.27 14.42
N ALA A 59 4.57 7.67 15.07
CA ALA A 59 5.53 8.62 14.53
C ALA A 59 6.10 8.23 13.14
N ALA A 60 5.99 6.94 12.78
CA ALA A 60 6.39 6.42 11.49
C ALA A 60 5.56 6.96 10.31
N THR A 61 4.32 7.39 10.51
CA THR A 61 3.48 7.99 9.45
C THR A 61 3.76 9.48 9.27
N GLY A 62 4.27 10.16 10.30
CA GLY A 62 4.50 11.60 10.31
C GLY A 62 3.22 12.45 10.23
N LEU A 63 2.03 11.83 10.37
CA LEU A 63 0.74 12.52 10.25
C LEU A 63 0.26 13.07 11.59
N SER A 64 -0.42 14.23 11.54
CA SER A 64 -1.11 14.81 12.69
C SER A 64 -2.62 14.73 12.47
N LEU A 65 -3.26 13.72 13.08
CA LEU A 65 -4.70 13.50 12.98
C LEU A 65 -5.51 14.55 13.74
N ASP A 66 -6.82 14.61 13.46
CA ASP A 66 -7.76 15.46 14.19
C ASP A 66 -7.73 15.17 15.72
N PRO A 67 -7.60 16.20 16.58
CA PRO A 67 -7.61 16.04 18.04
C PRO A 67 -8.85 15.32 18.61
N ALA A 68 -10.00 15.41 17.93
CA ALA A 68 -11.22 14.72 18.32
C ALA A 68 -11.06 13.19 18.28
N LEU A 69 -10.28 12.67 17.32
CA LEU A 69 -9.97 11.24 17.21
C LEU A 69 -9.07 10.77 18.35
N THR A 70 -8.10 11.60 18.74
CA THR A 70 -7.22 11.31 19.89
C THR A 70 -8.04 11.10 21.16
N LYS A 71 -9.02 11.97 21.41
CA LYS A 71 -9.89 11.83 22.58
C LYS A 71 -10.70 10.53 22.58
N LYS A 72 -11.05 10.00 21.40
CA LYS A 72 -11.89 8.80 21.25
C LYS A 72 -11.09 7.50 21.25
N PHE A 73 -9.96 7.46 20.54
CA PHE A 73 -9.32 6.20 20.13
C PHE A 73 -7.88 6.03 20.63
N GLN A 74 -7.31 7.02 21.33
CA GLN A 74 -5.95 6.89 21.89
C GLN A 74 -5.84 5.78 22.95
N HIS A 75 -6.93 5.50 23.67
CA HIS A 75 -6.95 4.51 24.73
C HIS A 75 -8.17 3.62 24.60
N GLU A 76 -7.92 2.31 24.58
CA GLU A 76 -8.98 1.31 24.61
C GLU A 76 -9.84 1.44 25.89
N PRO A 77 -11.14 1.12 25.81
CA PRO A 77 -12.01 1.07 26.98
C PRO A 77 -11.56 -0.01 27.96
N SER A 78 -11.60 0.31 29.25
CA SER A 78 -11.35 -0.68 30.31
C SER A 78 -12.52 -1.66 30.49
N ASP A 79 -13.74 -1.23 30.18
CA ASP A 79 -14.97 -2.03 30.16
C ASP A 79 -15.56 -2.05 28.74
N TRP A 80 -15.26 -3.10 28.00
CA TRP A 80 -15.70 -3.29 26.63
C TRP A 80 -17.18 -3.59 26.53
N ARG A 81 -17.79 -4.15 27.57
CA ARG A 81 -19.24 -4.40 27.57
C ARG A 81 -20.00 -3.09 27.65
N SER A 82 -19.63 -2.20 28.57
CA SER A 82 -20.23 -0.87 28.65
C SER A 82 -20.04 -0.08 27.36
N TYR A 83 -18.82 -0.11 26.80
CA TYR A 83 -18.53 0.52 25.50
C TYR A 83 -19.43 -0.02 24.39
N TYR A 84 -19.54 -1.35 24.26
CA TYR A 84 -20.37 -1.98 23.24
C TYR A 84 -21.83 -1.56 23.38
N LEU A 85 -22.38 -1.63 24.59
CA LEU A 85 -23.79 -1.29 24.84
C LEU A 85 -24.11 0.17 24.49
N GLU A 86 -23.20 1.09 24.81
CA GLU A 86 -23.35 2.50 24.46
C GLU A 86 -23.31 2.71 22.95
N LYS A 87 -22.34 2.11 22.25
CA LYS A 87 -22.21 2.24 20.80
C LYS A 87 -23.37 1.59 20.05
N ASN A 88 -23.81 0.39 20.46
CA ASN A 88 -24.94 -0.30 19.86
C ASN A 88 -26.24 0.51 19.94
N GLN A 89 -26.48 1.20 21.06
CA GLN A 89 -27.66 2.07 21.21
C GLN A 89 -27.62 3.29 20.29
N GLN A 90 -26.42 3.80 19.97
CA GLN A 90 -26.25 4.92 19.04
C GLN A 90 -26.49 4.47 17.59
N SER A 91 -26.05 3.27 17.22
CA SER A 91 -26.22 2.71 15.87
C SER A 91 -27.66 2.35 15.50
N GLU A 92 -28.54 2.10 16.47
CA GLU A 92 -29.98 1.82 16.23
C GLU A 92 -30.78 3.07 15.79
N GLN A 93 -30.18 4.27 15.84
CA GLN A 93 -30.80 5.50 15.36
C GLN A 93 -30.53 5.65 13.86
N ASP A 94 -31.51 5.27 13.04
CA ASP A 94 -31.46 5.46 11.59
C ASP A 94 -31.45 6.96 11.25
N ASP A 95 -30.26 7.50 10.99
CA ASP A 95 -30.05 8.92 10.66
C ASP A 95 -29.65 9.07 9.19
N SER A 96 -30.67 9.18 8.32
CA SER A 96 -30.49 9.44 6.89
C SER A 96 -29.62 10.67 6.61
N ALA A 97 -29.59 11.67 7.50
CA ALA A 97 -28.75 12.85 7.31
C ALA A 97 -27.26 12.54 7.55
N LEU A 98 -26.98 11.58 8.42
CA LEU A 98 -25.63 11.10 8.70
C LEU A 98 -25.07 10.27 7.54
N ILE A 99 -25.92 9.50 6.85
CA ILE A 99 -25.57 8.81 5.60
C ILE A 99 -25.19 9.83 4.52
N ASP A 100 -26.06 10.82 4.26
CA ASP A 100 -25.80 11.89 3.29
C ASP A 100 -24.50 12.65 3.60
N GLN A 101 -24.22 12.88 4.89
CA GLN A 101 -22.99 13.51 5.33
C GLN A 101 -21.76 12.63 5.05
N ALA A 102 -21.83 11.33 5.34
CA ALA A 102 -20.72 10.41 5.08
C ALA A 102 -20.40 10.33 3.58
N ASP A 103 -21.40 10.26 2.71
CA ASP A 103 -21.21 10.26 1.26
C ASP A 103 -20.54 11.55 0.77
N GLN A 104 -20.95 12.71 1.29
CA GLN A 104 -20.34 14.00 0.97
C GLN A 104 -18.89 14.07 1.43
N GLU A 105 -18.61 13.61 2.66
CA GLU A 105 -17.26 13.59 3.22
C GLU A 105 -16.34 12.62 2.47
N TYR A 106 -16.87 11.47 2.04
CA TYR A 106 -16.15 10.51 1.21
C TYR A 106 -15.80 11.08 -0.17
N ALA A 107 -16.77 11.69 -0.86
CA ALA A 107 -16.53 12.35 -2.15
C ALA A 107 -15.53 13.52 -2.02
N SER A 108 -15.63 14.28 -0.92
CA SER A 108 -14.68 15.34 -0.61
C SER A 108 -13.27 14.80 -0.41
N ALA A 109 -13.11 13.70 0.33
CA ALA A 109 -11.82 13.04 0.54
C ALA A 109 -11.17 12.60 -0.78
N GLN A 110 -11.92 12.00 -1.70
CA GLN A 110 -11.43 11.62 -3.03
C GLN A 110 -10.95 12.84 -3.83
N ALA A 111 -11.67 13.96 -3.77
CA ALA A 111 -11.25 15.20 -4.42
C ALA A 111 -9.95 15.77 -3.84
N HIS A 112 -9.75 15.68 -2.52
CA HIS A 112 -8.51 16.09 -1.88
C HIS A 112 -7.33 15.19 -2.27
N LEU A 113 -7.51 13.88 -2.39
CA LEU A 113 -6.43 13.00 -2.86
C LEU A 113 -5.96 13.37 -4.27
N LYS A 114 -6.87 13.84 -5.14
CA LYS A 114 -6.50 14.36 -6.46
C LYS A 114 -5.62 15.61 -6.37
N SER A 115 -5.88 16.53 -5.44
CA SER A 115 -5.02 17.71 -5.27
C SER A 115 -3.67 17.36 -4.64
N PHE A 116 -3.61 16.35 -3.76
CA PHE A 116 -2.35 15.81 -3.26
C PHE A 116 -1.43 15.32 -4.40
N GLN A 117 -1.97 14.68 -5.43
CA GLN A 117 -1.19 14.25 -6.59
C GLN A 117 -0.54 15.43 -7.35
N GLU A 118 -1.11 16.63 -7.25
CA GLU A 118 -0.59 17.82 -7.93
C GLU A 118 0.49 18.54 -7.11
N ASN A 119 0.41 18.52 -5.77
CA ASN A 119 1.20 19.39 -4.90
C ASN A 119 2.01 18.68 -3.79
N GLY A 120 1.77 17.39 -3.53
CA GLY A 120 2.47 16.60 -2.51
C GLY A 120 2.23 17.04 -1.07
N ASP A 121 1.15 17.78 -0.78
CA ASP A 121 0.90 18.31 0.56
C ASP A 121 0.43 17.22 1.54
N MET A 122 1.33 16.79 2.43
CA MET A 122 1.07 15.75 3.44
C MET A 122 -0.06 16.08 4.41
N SER A 123 -0.41 17.36 4.59
CA SER A 123 -1.54 17.75 5.44
C SER A 123 -2.88 17.23 4.88
N ILE A 124 -2.96 17.03 3.57
CA ILE A 124 -4.10 16.41 2.90
C ILE A 124 -4.28 14.97 3.35
N LEU A 125 -3.19 14.19 3.43
CA LEU A 125 -3.27 12.79 3.84
C LEU A 125 -3.80 12.66 5.29
N ALA A 126 -3.35 13.54 6.19
CA ALA A 126 -3.85 13.58 7.56
C ALA A 126 -5.35 13.97 7.65
N LEU A 127 -5.78 14.94 6.84
CA LEU A 127 -7.18 15.34 6.74
C LEU A 127 -8.05 14.19 6.21
N VAL A 128 -7.63 13.54 5.12
CA VAL A 128 -8.34 12.42 4.51
C VAL A 128 -8.43 11.24 5.47
N ALA A 129 -7.32 10.86 6.11
CA ALA A 129 -7.31 9.79 7.10
C ALA A 129 -8.30 10.07 8.24
N SER A 130 -8.33 11.32 8.72
CA SER A 130 -9.25 11.72 9.79
C SER A 130 -10.72 11.61 9.35
N LYS A 131 -11.04 11.98 8.12
CA LYS A 131 -12.39 11.81 7.53
C LYS A 131 -12.78 10.35 7.41
N MET A 132 -11.88 9.48 6.91
CA MET A 132 -12.17 8.05 6.77
C MET A 132 -12.43 7.39 8.12
N MET A 133 -11.64 7.72 9.15
CA MET A 133 -11.88 7.21 10.51
C MET A 133 -13.21 7.70 11.10
N TRP A 134 -13.60 8.95 10.81
CA TRP A 134 -14.91 9.44 11.23
C TRP A 134 -16.05 8.69 10.53
N ILE A 135 -15.94 8.44 9.23
CA ILE A 135 -16.93 7.65 8.49
C ILE A 135 -17.01 6.24 9.08
N LEU A 136 -15.87 5.58 9.31
CA LEU A 136 -15.82 4.23 9.89
C LEU A 136 -16.36 4.15 11.33
N ASP A 137 -16.29 5.23 12.11
CA ASP A 137 -16.91 5.29 13.45
C ASP A 137 -18.43 5.10 13.39
N VAL A 138 -19.04 5.52 12.28
CA VAL A 138 -20.48 5.45 12.03
C VAL A 138 -20.85 4.27 11.13
N PHE A 139 -20.09 4.05 10.06
CA PHE A 139 -20.31 3.07 8.99
C PHE A 139 -19.12 2.10 8.91
N PRO A 140 -19.00 1.15 9.86
CA PRO A 140 -17.82 0.30 10.01
C PRO A 140 -17.61 -0.68 8.85
N ALA A 141 -18.65 -0.95 8.07
CA ALA A 141 -18.61 -1.81 6.88
C ALA A 141 -18.28 -1.08 5.57
N HIS A 142 -17.89 0.20 5.63
CA HIS A 142 -17.61 0.98 4.43
C HIS A 142 -16.24 0.62 3.81
N GLY A 143 -16.20 -0.37 2.90
CA GLY A 143 -14.98 -0.88 2.27
C GLY A 143 -14.06 0.20 1.69
N GLY A 144 -14.64 1.19 1.01
CA GLY A 144 -13.89 2.30 0.42
C GLY A 144 -13.04 3.13 1.41
N CYS A 145 -13.44 3.20 2.69
CA CYS A 145 -12.67 3.94 3.69
C CYS A 145 -11.40 3.18 4.08
N TYR A 146 -11.47 1.85 4.20
CA TYR A 146 -10.30 1.00 4.42
C TYR A 146 -9.35 1.07 3.23
N TYR A 147 -9.87 1.09 2.01
CA TYR A 147 -9.07 1.23 0.80
C TYR A 147 -8.31 2.55 0.79
N ILE A 148 -8.98 3.68 1.07
CA ILE A 148 -8.33 4.99 1.12
C ILE A 148 -7.25 5.05 2.22
N LEU A 149 -7.53 4.48 3.40
CA LEU A 149 -6.54 4.41 4.49
C LEU A 149 -5.34 3.53 4.10
N GLY A 150 -5.58 2.36 3.51
CA GLY A 150 -4.52 1.50 2.97
C GLY A 150 -3.70 2.20 1.89
N PHE A 151 -4.35 2.95 1.00
CA PHE A 151 -3.68 3.75 -0.03
C PHE A 151 -2.81 4.86 0.56
N ILE A 152 -3.25 5.54 1.62
CA ILE A 152 -2.42 6.54 2.31
C ILE A 152 -1.16 5.86 2.87
N LEU A 153 -1.29 4.70 3.52
CA LEU A 153 -0.16 3.96 4.06
C LEU A 153 0.78 3.48 2.95
N PHE A 154 0.23 3.03 1.82
CA PHE A 154 0.99 2.71 0.61
C PHE A 154 1.84 3.89 0.14
N VAL A 155 1.25 5.09 -0.01
CA VAL A 155 1.96 6.33 -0.39
C VAL A 155 3.05 6.69 0.63
N LEU A 156 2.83 6.40 1.91
CA LEU A 156 3.82 6.61 2.98
C LEU A 156 4.86 5.49 3.08
N ASN A 157 4.86 4.52 2.15
CA ASN A 157 5.72 3.34 2.15
C ASN A 157 5.60 2.51 3.44
N LYS A 158 4.37 2.36 3.94
CA LYS A 158 3.96 1.55 5.09
C LYS A 158 3.18 0.33 4.62
N LEU A 159 3.88 -0.54 3.90
CA LEU A 159 3.27 -1.62 3.13
C LEU A 159 2.62 -2.70 4.00
N GLU A 160 3.25 -3.04 5.14
CA GLU A 160 2.68 -3.99 6.10
C GLU A 160 1.38 -3.45 6.71
N GLU A 161 1.40 -2.20 7.16
CA GLU A 161 0.22 -1.55 7.73
C GLU A 161 -0.87 -1.31 6.68
N ALA A 162 -0.49 -1.00 5.43
CA ALA A 162 -1.44 -0.90 4.32
C ALA A 162 -2.15 -2.25 4.11
N MET A 163 -1.42 -3.36 4.08
CA MET A 163 -1.99 -4.70 3.93
C MET A 163 -2.92 -5.07 5.10
N ILE A 164 -2.57 -4.72 6.34
CA ILE A 164 -3.44 -4.90 7.51
C ILE A 164 -4.78 -4.19 7.29
N LEU A 165 -4.76 -2.93 6.85
CA LEU A 165 -5.97 -2.14 6.59
C LEU A 165 -6.86 -2.74 5.48
N LEU A 166 -6.26 -3.24 4.41
CA LEU A 166 -7.01 -3.87 3.30
C LEU A 166 -7.65 -5.18 3.76
N GLN A 167 -6.95 -5.99 4.55
CA GLN A 167 -7.49 -7.21 5.15
C GLN A 167 -8.66 -6.92 6.12
N MET A 168 -8.55 -5.86 6.93
CA MET A 168 -9.66 -5.39 7.77
C MET A 168 -10.87 -5.00 6.93
N GLY A 169 -10.65 -4.25 5.83
CA GLY A 169 -11.70 -3.87 4.89
C GLY A 169 -12.36 -5.07 4.22
N ARG A 170 -11.59 -6.05 3.77
CA ARG A 170 -12.09 -7.27 3.13
C ARG A 170 -12.91 -8.15 4.07
N ALA A 171 -12.59 -8.14 5.36
CA ALA A 171 -13.37 -8.87 6.37
C ALA A 171 -14.80 -8.33 6.51
N VAL A 172 -15.01 -7.03 6.26
CA VAL A 172 -16.33 -6.38 6.40
C VAL A 172 -17.04 -6.12 5.07
N ASP A 173 -16.29 -5.95 3.97
CA ASP A 173 -16.79 -5.78 2.61
C ASP A 173 -15.98 -6.65 1.63
N PRO A 174 -16.26 -7.96 1.58
CA PRO A 174 -15.50 -8.90 0.74
C PRO A 174 -15.73 -8.71 -0.76
N THR A 175 -16.71 -7.87 -1.15
CA THR A 175 -17.09 -7.63 -2.55
C THR A 175 -16.45 -6.38 -3.14
N PHE A 176 -15.69 -5.62 -2.34
CA PHE A 176 -15.05 -4.39 -2.79
C PHE A 176 -13.79 -4.67 -3.62
N GLU A 177 -13.97 -4.80 -4.94
CA GLU A 177 -12.93 -5.14 -5.93
C GLU A 177 -11.64 -4.28 -5.84
N PRO A 178 -11.67 -2.97 -5.53
CA PRO A 178 -10.42 -2.17 -5.49
C PRO A 178 -9.36 -2.63 -4.48
N PHE A 179 -9.73 -3.48 -3.52
CA PHE A 179 -8.73 -4.12 -2.65
C PHE A 179 -7.76 -5.00 -3.44
N ASP A 180 -8.25 -5.76 -4.43
CA ASP A 180 -7.44 -6.71 -5.20
C ASP A 180 -6.25 -6.01 -5.88
N GLU A 181 -6.51 -4.88 -6.55
CA GLU A 181 -5.48 -4.13 -7.29
C GLU A 181 -4.36 -3.61 -6.36
N LEU A 182 -4.72 -3.06 -5.20
CA LEU A 182 -3.75 -2.49 -4.27
C LEU A 182 -3.01 -3.57 -3.48
N GLU A 183 -3.68 -4.66 -3.09
CA GLU A 183 -3.04 -5.82 -2.47
C GLU A 183 -2.01 -6.43 -3.42
N GLU A 184 -2.36 -6.65 -4.69
CA GLU A 184 -1.44 -7.14 -5.72
C GLU A 184 -0.24 -6.19 -5.94
N GLU A 185 -0.45 -4.87 -5.92
CA GLU A 185 0.64 -3.90 -6.02
C GLU A 185 1.58 -3.97 -4.81
N ILE A 186 1.03 -4.01 -3.60
CA ILE A 186 1.81 -4.16 -2.36
C ILE A 186 2.60 -5.46 -2.37
N GLU A 187 1.96 -6.58 -2.72
CA GLU A 187 2.63 -7.89 -2.80
C GLU A 187 3.75 -7.89 -3.86
N ARG A 188 3.54 -7.22 -5.00
CA ARG A 188 4.56 -7.06 -6.03
C ARG A 188 5.79 -6.30 -5.51
N ILE A 189 5.58 -5.24 -4.73
CA ILE A 189 6.68 -4.47 -4.14
C ILE A 189 7.38 -5.26 -3.03
N VAL A 190 6.62 -5.87 -2.11
CA VAL A 190 7.17 -6.61 -0.96
C VAL A 190 7.97 -7.83 -1.40
N ASN A 191 7.48 -8.58 -2.38
CA ASN A 191 8.16 -9.78 -2.85
C ASN A 191 9.30 -9.49 -3.84
N GLY A 192 9.43 -8.23 -4.29
CA GLY A 192 10.25 -7.84 -5.43
C GLY A 192 9.72 -8.44 -6.74
N TYR A 193 9.98 -7.80 -7.88
CA TYR A 193 9.58 -8.36 -9.17
C TYR A 193 10.39 -9.63 -9.49
N LYS A 194 9.88 -10.80 -9.11
CA LYS A 194 10.31 -12.09 -9.64
C LYS A 194 9.62 -12.33 -10.97
N GLY A 195 10.21 -11.83 -12.05
CA GLY A 195 9.83 -12.28 -13.39
C GLY A 195 10.25 -13.72 -13.66
N GLU A 196 9.68 -14.32 -14.69
CA GLU A 196 9.94 -15.70 -15.11
C GLU A 196 11.44 -15.98 -15.34
N GLU A 197 12.15 -15.01 -15.91
CA GLU A 197 13.58 -15.09 -16.16
C GLU A 197 14.38 -14.48 -15.00
N GLU A 198 15.42 -15.17 -14.55
CA GLU A 198 16.35 -14.62 -13.56
C GLU A 198 17.17 -13.47 -14.16
N LEU A 199 17.23 -12.33 -13.45
CA LEU A 199 18.02 -11.17 -13.87
C LEU A 199 19.51 -11.37 -13.62
N LEU A 200 19.84 -12.14 -12.58
CA LEU A 200 21.20 -12.40 -12.13
C LEU A 200 21.47 -13.91 -12.12
N THR A 201 22.70 -14.31 -12.41
CA THR A 201 23.19 -15.66 -12.17
C THR A 201 23.46 -15.88 -10.68
N GLU A 202 23.66 -17.14 -10.28
CA GLU A 202 24.05 -17.50 -8.90
C GLU A 202 25.31 -16.75 -8.40
N ASP A 203 26.21 -16.35 -9.31
CA ASP A 203 27.42 -15.58 -9.01
C ASP A 203 27.21 -14.05 -9.02
N ASN A 204 25.97 -13.58 -8.91
CA ASN A 204 25.60 -12.15 -8.93
C ASN A 204 26.12 -11.43 -10.19
N GLN A 205 26.03 -12.06 -11.35
CA GLN A 205 26.32 -11.45 -12.66
C GLN A 205 25.02 -11.29 -13.45
N LEU A 206 24.91 -10.31 -14.35
CA LEU A 206 23.75 -10.21 -15.24
C LEU A 206 23.55 -11.53 -16.01
N SER A 207 22.32 -12.04 -16.02
CA SER A 207 21.95 -13.20 -16.80
C SER A 207 22.12 -12.93 -18.29
N GLU A 208 22.24 -13.99 -19.10
CA GLU A 208 22.44 -13.81 -20.54
C GLU A 208 21.21 -13.16 -21.20
N ALA A 209 20.00 -13.52 -20.77
CA ALA A 209 18.76 -12.91 -21.26
C ALA A 209 18.72 -11.40 -20.98
N LEU A 210 19.05 -10.98 -19.75
CA LEU A 210 19.11 -9.58 -19.39
C LEU A 210 20.20 -8.83 -20.16
N LYS A 211 21.40 -9.42 -20.31
CA LYS A 211 22.48 -8.83 -21.11
C LYS A 211 22.04 -8.59 -22.54
N GLN A 212 21.39 -9.56 -23.19
CA GLN A 212 20.93 -9.40 -24.57
C GLN A 212 19.93 -8.24 -24.69
N ALA A 213 18.91 -8.19 -23.82
CA ALA A 213 17.93 -7.10 -23.80
C ALA A 213 18.59 -5.72 -23.60
N LEU A 214 19.50 -5.60 -22.62
CA LEU A 214 20.23 -4.36 -22.35
C LEU A 214 21.14 -3.95 -23.50
N LEU A 215 21.79 -4.89 -24.18
CA LEU A 215 22.62 -4.60 -25.35
C LEU A 215 21.80 -4.13 -26.55
N GLU A 216 20.61 -4.70 -26.76
CA GLU A 216 19.68 -4.23 -27.78
C GLU A 216 19.19 -2.80 -27.49
N ILE A 217 18.86 -2.51 -26.22
CA ILE A 217 18.53 -1.15 -25.78
C ILE A 217 19.72 -0.22 -26.03
N PHE A 218 20.93 -0.57 -25.59
CA PHE A 218 22.14 0.21 -25.82
C PHE A 218 22.31 0.57 -27.30
N ASN A 219 22.23 -0.43 -28.19
CA ASN A 219 22.39 -0.25 -29.63
C ASN A 219 21.29 0.64 -30.25
N LYS A 220 20.10 0.73 -29.64
CA LYS A 220 19.02 1.64 -30.06
C LYS A 220 19.39 3.10 -29.81
N PHE A 221 20.17 3.39 -28.76
CA PHE A 221 20.59 4.74 -28.38
C PHE A 221 21.97 5.13 -28.91
N ASP A 222 22.88 4.17 -29.15
CA ASP A 222 24.17 4.38 -29.83
C ASP A 222 23.95 4.68 -31.33
N LYS A 223 23.66 5.95 -31.66
CA LYS A 223 23.25 6.39 -33.00
C LYS A 223 24.44 6.49 -33.94
N ASP A 224 25.60 6.89 -33.43
CA ASP A 224 26.83 6.97 -34.21
C ASP A 224 27.58 5.64 -34.31
N GLN A 225 27.12 4.60 -33.58
CA GLN A 225 27.64 3.24 -33.61
C GLN A 225 29.12 3.17 -33.23
N ASP A 226 29.57 4.07 -32.35
CA ASP A 226 30.95 4.14 -31.90
C ASP A 226 31.24 3.22 -30.69
N GLY A 227 30.20 2.51 -30.22
CA GLY A 227 30.28 1.57 -29.09
C GLY A 227 30.25 2.26 -27.73
N ALA A 228 29.95 3.56 -27.68
CA ALA A 228 29.80 4.33 -26.46
C ALA A 228 28.68 5.37 -26.57
N LEU A 229 27.89 5.54 -25.50
CA LEU A 229 26.87 6.57 -25.45
C LEU A 229 27.52 7.92 -25.13
N ASN A 230 27.53 8.81 -26.12
CA ASN A 230 27.94 10.20 -25.91
C ASN A 230 26.90 10.94 -25.04
N SER A 231 27.20 12.19 -24.64
CA SER A 231 26.34 12.93 -23.72
C SER A 231 24.91 13.16 -24.23
N LYS A 232 24.68 13.22 -25.55
CA LYS A 232 23.34 13.39 -26.10
C LYS A 232 22.56 12.08 -26.10
N GLU A 233 23.22 10.97 -26.41
CA GLU A 233 22.59 9.65 -26.46
C GLU A 233 22.25 9.15 -25.05
N LEU A 234 23.16 9.36 -24.09
CA LEU A 234 22.93 9.02 -22.69
C LEU A 234 21.83 9.89 -22.05
N ASP A 235 21.79 11.19 -22.38
CA ASP A 235 20.70 12.08 -21.97
C ASP A 235 19.35 11.59 -22.50
N GLN A 236 19.29 11.23 -23.79
CA GLN A 236 18.08 10.72 -24.41
C GLN A 236 17.64 9.38 -23.81
N PHE A 237 18.58 8.48 -23.51
CA PHE A 237 18.31 7.21 -22.83
C PHE A 237 17.69 7.43 -21.44
N ILE A 238 18.32 8.27 -20.61
CA ILE A 238 17.82 8.56 -19.25
C ILE A 238 16.47 9.27 -19.30
N PHE A 239 16.29 10.22 -20.23
CA PHE A 239 15.00 10.88 -20.42
C PHE A 239 13.90 9.90 -20.82
N THR A 240 14.18 8.96 -21.74
CA THR A 240 13.21 7.94 -22.11
C THR A 240 12.86 7.03 -20.93
N THR A 241 13.83 6.67 -20.10
CA THR A 241 13.65 5.74 -18.98
C THR A 241 12.92 6.40 -17.80
N ASN A 242 13.34 7.61 -17.40
CA ASN A 242 12.93 8.25 -16.15
C ASN A 242 12.01 9.47 -16.37
N GLY A 243 11.70 9.82 -17.61
CA GLY A 243 10.87 10.98 -17.98
C GLY A 243 11.51 12.36 -17.72
N THR A 244 12.75 12.42 -17.24
CA THR A 244 13.44 13.67 -16.86
C THR A 244 14.88 13.71 -17.37
N HIS A 245 15.34 14.90 -17.75
CA HIS A 245 16.71 15.11 -18.21
C HIS A 245 17.69 15.11 -17.03
N PRO A 246 18.74 14.28 -17.04
CA PRO A 246 19.74 14.27 -15.99
C PRO A 246 20.59 15.55 -16.00
N PRO A 247 21.07 16.02 -14.83
CA PRO A 247 22.04 17.10 -14.77
C PRO A 247 23.32 16.77 -15.55
N PRO A 248 23.96 17.70 -16.29
CA PRO A 248 25.16 17.41 -17.07
C PRO A 248 26.35 16.87 -16.26
N ALA A 249 26.39 17.14 -14.95
CA ALA A 249 27.40 16.60 -14.05
C ALA A 249 27.21 15.09 -13.81
N PHE A 250 25.95 14.62 -13.76
CA PHE A 250 25.59 13.22 -13.57
C PHE A 250 26.05 12.35 -14.74
N LEU A 251 25.81 12.82 -15.98
CA LEU A 251 26.24 12.14 -17.21
C LEU A 251 27.74 11.84 -17.23
N ARG A 252 28.56 12.78 -16.73
CA ARG A 252 30.02 12.59 -16.63
C ARG A 252 30.41 11.62 -15.51
N GLN A 253 29.69 11.65 -14.39
CA GLN A 253 29.96 10.75 -13.25
C GLN A 253 29.66 9.29 -13.60
N ILE A 254 28.62 9.03 -14.38
CA ILE A 254 28.29 7.67 -14.84
C ILE A 254 29.47 7.04 -15.60
N GLY A 255 30.02 7.73 -16.60
CA GLY A 255 31.16 7.22 -17.37
C GLY A 255 32.40 6.99 -16.49
N LEU A 256 32.66 7.89 -15.52
CA LEU A 256 33.78 7.75 -14.59
C LEU A 256 33.61 6.57 -13.62
N ARG A 257 32.39 6.29 -13.19
CA ARG A 257 32.08 5.24 -12.22
C ARG A 257 32.07 3.86 -12.85
N PHE A 258 31.42 3.71 -14.00
CA PHE A 258 31.11 2.40 -14.58
C PHE A 258 32.00 2.03 -15.77
N GLY A 259 32.65 3.01 -16.42
CA GLY A 259 33.62 2.76 -17.49
C GLY A 259 33.34 3.58 -18.74
N ALA A 260 34.35 4.31 -19.19
CA ALA A 260 34.25 5.21 -20.33
C ALA A 260 35.37 4.98 -21.37
N ASN A 261 35.09 5.37 -22.61
CA ASN A 261 36.09 5.35 -23.69
C ASN A 261 37.08 6.53 -23.55
N ALA A 262 38.04 6.64 -24.48
CA ALA A 262 39.05 7.72 -24.46
C ALA A 262 38.46 9.14 -24.54
N LYS A 263 37.20 9.29 -24.99
CA LYS A 263 36.46 10.56 -25.05
C LYS A 263 35.64 10.83 -23.77
N GLY A 264 35.62 9.90 -22.82
CA GLY A 264 34.84 9.99 -21.59
C GLY A 264 33.37 9.58 -21.75
N TRP A 265 33.01 8.89 -22.83
CA TRP A 265 31.64 8.44 -23.10
C TRP A 265 31.40 7.04 -22.53
N LEU A 266 30.18 6.76 -22.05
CA LEU A 266 29.85 5.50 -21.38
C LEU A 266 29.93 4.35 -22.37
N THR A 267 30.82 3.40 -22.12
CA THR A 267 31.00 2.21 -22.98
C THR A 267 29.85 1.23 -22.79
N ARG A 268 29.68 0.32 -23.76
CA ARG A 268 28.79 -0.83 -23.63
C ARG A 268 29.01 -1.63 -22.33
N GLU A 269 30.26 -1.90 -21.99
CA GLU A 269 30.62 -2.61 -20.76
C GLU A 269 30.26 -1.78 -19.52
N GLY A 270 30.48 -0.47 -19.57
CA GLY A 270 30.07 0.43 -18.50
C GLY A 270 28.55 0.53 -18.33
N PHE A 271 27.79 0.46 -19.43
CA PHE A 271 26.33 0.41 -19.38
C PHE A 271 25.83 -0.88 -18.69
N LEU A 272 26.42 -2.02 -19.01
CA LEU A 272 26.12 -3.28 -18.32
C LEU A 272 26.54 -3.24 -16.85
N ALA A 273 27.67 -2.61 -16.51
CA ALA A 273 28.10 -2.46 -15.13
C ALA A 273 27.17 -1.55 -14.32
N PHE A 274 26.64 -0.48 -14.93
CA PHE A 274 25.61 0.37 -14.34
C PHE A 274 24.36 -0.44 -14.00
N TYR A 275 23.84 -1.19 -14.96
CA TYR A 275 22.66 -2.03 -14.73
C TYR A 275 22.92 -3.16 -13.74
N LEU A 276 24.12 -3.76 -13.72
CA LEU A 276 24.45 -4.76 -12.71
C LEU A 276 24.35 -4.20 -11.29
N GLU A 277 24.87 -3.00 -11.06
CA GLU A 277 24.78 -2.35 -9.76
C GLU A 277 23.32 -2.03 -9.40
N GLN A 278 22.55 -1.50 -10.35
CA GLN A 278 21.13 -1.24 -10.15
C GLN A 278 20.35 -2.52 -9.86
N THR A 279 20.56 -3.60 -10.60
CA THR A 279 19.85 -4.88 -10.41
C THR A 279 20.21 -5.55 -9.07
N LEU A 280 21.43 -5.37 -8.58
CA LEU A 280 21.85 -5.87 -7.27
C LEU A 280 21.19 -5.11 -6.11
N ASP A 281 20.90 -3.83 -6.29
CA ASP A 281 20.26 -2.97 -5.28
C ASP A 281 18.73 -3.06 -5.37
N ASP A 282 18.18 -2.87 -6.57
CA ASP A 282 16.76 -2.92 -6.90
C ASP A 282 16.50 -3.64 -8.25
N PRO A 283 16.26 -4.97 -8.22
CA PRO A 283 15.93 -5.73 -9.42
C PRO A 283 14.57 -5.33 -10.03
N SER A 284 13.69 -4.72 -9.24
CA SER A 284 12.37 -4.28 -9.68
C SER A 284 12.49 -3.07 -10.61
N GLU A 285 13.32 -2.10 -10.24
CA GLU A 285 13.63 -0.93 -11.07
C GLU A 285 14.18 -1.36 -12.45
N THR A 286 15.07 -2.35 -12.45
CA THR A 286 15.60 -2.91 -13.71
C THR A 286 14.49 -3.44 -14.63
N ARG A 287 13.49 -4.13 -14.08
CA ARG A 287 12.37 -4.66 -14.89
C ARG A 287 11.42 -3.56 -15.37
N ASN A 288 11.21 -2.53 -14.57
CA ASN A 288 10.43 -1.36 -14.96
C ASN A 288 11.09 -0.62 -16.13
N ASP A 289 12.41 -0.39 -16.05
CA ASP A 289 13.18 0.21 -17.14
C ASP A 289 13.01 -0.57 -18.44
N LEU A 290 13.16 -1.90 -18.39
CA LEU A 290 12.94 -2.77 -19.55
C LEU A 290 11.53 -2.62 -20.13
N GLY A 291 10.52 -2.51 -19.26
CA GLY A 291 9.13 -2.24 -19.63
C GLY A 291 8.99 -0.96 -20.46
N VAL A 292 9.63 0.12 -20.04
CA VAL A 292 9.64 1.41 -20.74
C VAL A 292 10.28 1.29 -22.13
N HIS A 293 11.26 0.40 -22.30
CA HIS A 293 11.95 0.16 -23.57
C HIS A 293 11.27 -0.87 -24.49
N GLY A 294 10.06 -1.33 -24.15
CA GLY A 294 9.26 -2.23 -24.97
C GLY A 294 9.49 -3.72 -24.71
N TYR A 295 10.11 -4.07 -23.59
CA TYR A 295 10.22 -5.45 -23.15
C TYR A 295 9.09 -5.82 -22.21
N ASP A 296 8.80 -7.12 -22.15
CA ASP A 296 7.98 -7.68 -21.10
C ASP A 296 8.80 -7.80 -19.81
N PRO A 297 8.40 -7.12 -18.71
CA PRO A 297 9.16 -7.11 -17.46
C PRO A 297 9.37 -8.50 -16.84
N GLN A 298 8.55 -9.50 -17.20
CA GLN A 298 8.63 -10.85 -16.63
C GLN A 298 9.55 -11.75 -17.45
N SER A 299 9.29 -11.86 -18.76
CA SER A 299 9.98 -12.77 -19.68
C SER A 299 11.22 -12.19 -20.35
N LEU A 300 11.49 -10.89 -20.20
CA LEU A 300 12.59 -10.16 -20.85
C LEU A 300 12.55 -10.24 -22.40
N ARG A 301 11.39 -10.57 -22.97
CA ARG A 301 11.20 -10.60 -24.43
C ARG A 301 10.65 -9.28 -24.92
N GLN A 302 11.03 -8.86 -26.11
CA GLN A 302 10.39 -7.70 -26.74
C GLN A 302 8.89 -7.98 -26.94
N LYS A 303 8.05 -7.03 -26.53
CA LYS A 303 6.62 -7.05 -26.86
C LYS A 303 6.53 -6.85 -28.37
N MET A 304 6.04 -7.86 -29.09
CA MET A 304 5.77 -7.70 -30.52
C MET A 304 4.74 -6.58 -30.67
N GLU A 305 5.05 -5.58 -31.50
CA GLU A 305 4.07 -4.56 -31.89
C GLU A 305 2.87 -5.27 -32.54
N GLU A 306 1.68 -5.15 -31.92
CA GLU A 306 0.40 -5.48 -32.56
C GLU A 306 0.00 -4.39 -33.58
#